data_AF-A0A955JQE0-F1
#
_entry.id   AF-A0A955JQE0-F1
#
_cell.length_a   1.000
_cell.length_b   1.000
_cell.length_c   1.000
_cell.angle_alpha   90.00
_cell.angle_beta   90.00
_cell.angle_gamma   90.00
#
_symmetry.space_group_name_H-M   'P 1'
#
loop_
_entity.id
_entity.type
_entity.pdbx_description
1 polymer ?
#
loop_
_entity_poly.entity_id
_entity_poly.type
_entity_poly.pdbx_seq_one_letter_code
_entity_poly.pdbx_strand_id
1 'polypeptide(L)'
;MAHPEFDFYRIETPRFASEADQEEKVRAWRARYDQLLESLGSLGTQVSVDRVHERDVDIQPVNFMRGARHEFIFPPQDGLQVEEENSGFIDDDPNYTLRRESVKHTYDEAAVQGRLTVFYDDSQSCIEFSVTPDSEFAEFPEGIGEAIDLAFTLQAAPETTTR
;
A
#
# COMPACT_ATOMS: atom_id res chain seq x y z
N MET A 1 -17.98 4.48 -21.43
CA MET A 1 -16.70 4.97 -22.01
C MET A 1 -15.62 4.43 -21.11
N ALA A 2 -14.73 3.59 -21.61
CA ALA A 2 -13.65 2.99 -20.82
C ALA A 2 -12.57 4.06 -20.56
N HIS A 3 -12.23 4.31 -19.30
CA HIS A 3 -11.11 5.17 -18.91
C HIS A 3 -9.79 4.45 -19.23
N PRO A 4 -8.96 4.92 -20.17
CA PRO A 4 -7.83 4.15 -20.68
C PRO A 4 -6.53 4.22 -19.85
N GLU A 5 -6.53 4.68 -18.60
CA GLU A 5 -5.27 5.17 -17.98
C GLU A 5 -4.91 4.57 -16.61
N PHE A 6 -5.45 3.41 -16.24
CA PHE A 6 -4.96 2.67 -15.07
C PHE A 6 -4.18 1.43 -15.47
N ASP A 7 -3.01 1.65 -16.06
CA ASP A 7 -1.99 0.61 -16.13
C ASP A 7 -1.41 0.39 -14.74
N PHE A 8 -1.09 -0.86 -14.44
CA PHE A 8 -0.39 -1.29 -13.23
C PHE A 8 0.74 -0.33 -12.82
N TYR A 9 0.65 0.26 -11.63
CA TYR A 9 1.72 1.09 -11.07
C TYR A 9 2.61 0.20 -10.20
N ARG A 10 3.91 0.20 -10.47
CA ARG A 10 4.91 -0.49 -9.63
C ARG A 10 6.16 0.35 -9.52
N ILE A 11 6.67 0.44 -8.29
CA ILE A 11 7.92 1.10 -7.97
C ILE A 11 8.75 0.14 -7.13
N GLU A 12 10.02 0.00 -7.50
CA GLU A 12 11.03 -0.75 -6.75
C GLU A 12 12.27 0.14 -6.70
N THR A 13 12.68 0.56 -5.50
CA THR A 13 13.86 1.40 -5.35
C THR A 13 15.12 0.53 -5.30
N PRO A 14 16.28 1.02 -5.75
CA PRO A 14 17.53 0.37 -5.38
C PRO A 14 17.68 0.35 -3.86
N ARG A 15 18.57 -0.51 -3.36
CA ARG A 15 18.92 -0.49 -1.94
C ARG A 15 19.46 0.88 -1.54
N PHE A 16 19.07 1.36 -0.37
CA PHE A 16 19.56 2.62 0.16
C PHE A 16 21.07 2.56 0.41
N ALA A 17 21.77 3.66 0.13
CA ALA A 17 23.22 3.72 0.24
C ALA A 17 23.72 3.79 1.69
N SER A 18 22.86 4.25 2.61
CA SER A 18 23.18 4.41 4.02
C SER A 18 21.92 4.33 4.90
N GLU A 19 22.10 4.11 6.20
CA GLU A 19 21.01 4.14 7.19
C GLU A 19 20.32 5.51 7.25
N ALA A 20 21.07 6.60 7.09
CA ALA A 20 20.52 7.96 7.09
C ALA A 20 19.63 8.19 5.84
N ASP A 21 20.07 7.72 4.67
CA ASP A 21 19.26 7.79 3.46
C ASP A 21 18.00 6.93 3.61
N GLN A 22 18.14 5.73 4.17
CA GLN A 22 17.02 4.83 4.43
C GLN A 22 15.99 5.48 5.35
N GLU A 23 16.40 6.05 6.49
CA GLU A 23 15.48 6.68 7.43
C GLU A 23 14.68 7.82 6.78
N GLU A 24 15.36 8.73 6.07
CA GLU A 24 14.71 9.86 5.40
C GLU A 24 13.73 9.40 4.31
N LYS A 25 14.18 8.50 3.42
CA LYS A 25 13.38 8.06 2.28
C LYS A 25 12.20 7.21 2.73
N VAL A 26 12.38 6.27 3.65
CA VAL A 26 11.28 5.44 4.18
C VAL A 26 10.21 6.33 4.82
N ARG A 27 10.60 7.35 5.60
CA ARG A 27 9.64 8.29 6.20
C ARG A 27 8.80 9.01 5.15
N ALA A 28 9.43 9.52 4.08
CA ALA A 28 8.73 10.18 2.99
C ALA A 28 7.79 9.23 2.22
N TRP A 29 8.23 7.99 2.00
CA TRP A 29 7.44 6.95 1.35
C TRP A 29 6.21 6.55 2.16
N ARG A 30 6.35 6.36 3.48
CA ARG A 30 5.22 6.07 4.37
C ARG A 30 4.18 7.16 4.37
N ALA A 31 4.59 8.43 4.43
CA ALA A 31 3.66 9.55 4.40
C ALA A 31 2.80 9.55 3.11
N ARG A 32 3.41 9.24 1.96
CA ARG A 32 2.70 9.12 0.66
C ARG A 32 1.79 7.91 0.61
N TYR A 33 2.27 6.79 1.12
CA TYR A 33 1.50 5.56 1.24
C TYR A 33 0.26 5.75 2.11
N ASP A 34 0.40 6.34 3.29
CA ASP A 34 -0.71 6.63 4.20
C ASP A 34 -1.72 7.60 3.55
N GLN A 35 -1.22 8.64 2.85
CA GLN A 35 -2.07 9.57 2.10
C GLN A 35 -2.86 8.88 0.98
N LEU A 36 -2.23 7.93 0.26
CA LEU A 36 -2.93 7.14 -0.74
C LEU A 36 -4.04 6.31 -0.10
N LEU A 37 -3.73 5.58 0.98
CA LEU A 37 -4.72 4.73 1.66
C LEU A 37 -5.92 5.56 2.16
N GLU A 38 -5.68 6.74 2.73
CA GLU A 38 -6.73 7.66 3.13
C GLU A 38 -7.59 8.11 1.94
N SER A 39 -6.96 8.51 0.84
CA SER A 39 -7.66 8.94 -0.37
C SER A 39 -8.51 7.82 -0.97
N LEU A 40 -7.96 6.60 -1.08
CA LEU A 40 -8.72 5.43 -1.56
C LEU A 40 -9.86 5.06 -0.60
N GLY A 41 -9.63 5.17 0.71
CA GLY A 41 -10.66 4.95 1.73
C GLY A 41 -11.79 5.98 1.68
N SER A 42 -11.54 7.18 1.19
CA SER A 42 -12.57 8.20 0.97
C SER A 42 -13.42 7.97 -0.30
N LEU A 43 -12.84 7.30 -1.30
CA LEU A 43 -13.47 7.05 -2.61
C LEU A 43 -14.15 5.67 -2.67
N GLY A 44 -13.74 4.74 -1.82
CA GLY A 44 -14.19 3.35 -1.82
C GLY A 44 -14.33 2.76 -0.42
N THR A 45 -14.14 1.46 -0.30
CA THR A 45 -14.13 0.78 1.00
C THR A 45 -13.01 -0.23 1.05
N GLN A 46 -12.18 -0.17 2.09
CA GLN A 46 -11.15 -1.17 2.33
C GLN A 46 -11.82 -2.45 2.85
N VAL A 47 -11.76 -3.52 2.06
CA VAL A 47 -12.39 -4.81 2.39
C VAL A 47 -11.40 -5.83 2.93
N SER A 48 -10.12 -5.64 2.67
CA SER A 48 -9.07 -6.49 3.22
C SER A 48 -7.83 -5.67 3.55
N VAL A 49 -7.20 -6.00 4.66
CA VAL A 49 -5.83 -5.61 5.00
C VAL A 49 -5.08 -6.83 5.52
N ASP A 50 -3.85 -7.01 5.06
CA ASP A 50 -2.89 -7.94 5.63
C ASP A 50 -1.52 -7.26 5.65
N ARG A 51 -1.02 -6.92 6.83
CA ARG A 51 0.25 -6.23 7.00
C ARG A 51 1.04 -6.76 8.18
N VAL A 52 2.36 -6.71 8.06
CA VAL A 52 3.28 -7.06 9.14
C VAL A 52 4.11 -5.85 9.50
N HIS A 53 4.02 -5.43 10.76
CA HIS A 53 4.87 -4.43 11.37
C HIS A 53 6.03 -5.12 12.05
N GLU A 54 7.24 -4.73 11.70
CA GLU A 54 8.47 -5.18 12.32
C GLU A 54 9.10 -4.02 13.06
N ARG A 55 9.54 -4.25 14.29
CA ARG A 55 10.37 -3.32 15.04
C ARG A 55 11.67 -4.02 15.36
N ASP A 56 12.79 -3.43 14.98
CA ASP A 56 14.13 -3.93 15.29
C ASP A 56 14.98 -2.75 15.75
N VAL A 57 15.48 -2.79 17.00
CA VAL A 57 16.27 -1.71 17.57
C VAL A 57 17.67 -1.61 16.98
N ASP A 58 18.14 -2.66 16.31
CA ASP A 58 19.49 -2.76 15.74
C ASP A 58 19.54 -2.30 14.27
N ILE A 59 18.40 -1.94 13.65
CA ILE A 59 18.30 -1.53 12.25
C ILE A 59 17.56 -0.18 12.13
N GLN A 60 18.00 0.70 11.24
CA GLN A 60 17.31 1.96 10.94
C GLN A 60 16.51 1.89 9.62
N PRO A 61 15.27 2.44 9.58
CA PRO A 61 14.49 2.96 10.72
C PRO A 61 14.05 1.84 11.66
N VAL A 62 14.00 2.10 12.98
CA VAL A 62 13.63 1.08 14.00
C VAL A 62 12.31 0.34 13.72
N ASN A 63 11.39 0.90 12.93
CA ASN A 63 10.16 0.24 12.53
C ASN A 63 10.12 0.07 11.01
N PHE A 64 9.71 -1.10 10.53
CA PHE A 64 9.55 -1.53 9.14
C PHE A 64 8.14 -2.08 8.89
N MET A 65 7.70 -2.00 7.64
CA MET A 65 6.52 -2.66 7.12
C MET A 65 7.01 -3.82 6.24
N ARG A 66 6.90 -5.03 6.77
CA ARG A 66 7.31 -6.26 6.08
C ARG A 66 6.15 -6.81 5.26
N GLY A 67 5.84 -6.07 4.21
CA GLY A 67 4.68 -6.31 3.37
C GLY A 67 3.38 -5.83 4.02
N ALA A 68 2.64 -5.06 3.26
CA ALA A 68 1.29 -4.62 3.54
C ALA A 68 0.48 -4.73 2.26
N ARG A 69 -0.64 -5.44 2.32
CA ARG A 69 -1.58 -5.62 1.21
C ARG A 69 -2.94 -5.10 1.64
N HIS A 70 -3.44 -4.13 0.90
CA HIS A 70 -4.75 -3.53 1.11
C HIS A 70 -5.60 -3.75 -0.13
N GLU A 71 -6.84 -4.16 0.07
CA GLU A 71 -7.83 -4.32 -1.00
C GLU A 71 -8.96 -3.32 -0.80
N PHE A 72 -9.23 -2.55 -1.84
CA PHE A 72 -10.31 -1.57 -1.91
C PHE A 72 -11.31 -1.97 -2.98
N ILE A 73 -12.59 -1.79 -2.68
CA ILE A 73 -13.69 -1.90 -3.65
C ILE A 73 -14.36 -0.54 -3.86
N PHE A 74 -14.96 -0.39 -5.04
CA PHE A 74 -15.67 0.79 -5.49
C PHE A 74 -16.98 0.38 -6.18
N PRO A 75 -18.08 1.13 -6.00
CA PRO A 75 -18.27 2.25 -5.08
C PRO A 75 -18.20 1.84 -3.59
N PRO A 76 -18.17 2.80 -2.64
CA PRO A 76 -18.19 2.49 -1.21
C PRO A 76 -19.39 1.63 -0.79
N GLN A 77 -19.17 0.74 0.18
CA GLN A 77 -20.21 -0.08 0.79
C GLN A 77 -20.17 0.08 2.31
N ASP A 78 -21.32 0.40 2.91
CA ASP A 78 -21.45 0.62 4.35
C ASP A 78 -21.82 -0.65 5.11
N GLY A 79 -21.52 -0.67 6.42
CA GLY A 79 -22.03 -1.69 7.34
C GLY A 79 -21.43 -3.09 7.15
N LEU A 80 -20.25 -3.18 6.52
CA LEU A 80 -19.55 -4.44 6.28
C LEU A 80 -19.29 -5.18 7.59
N GLN A 81 -19.49 -6.49 7.57
CA GLN A 81 -19.19 -7.36 8.70
C GLN A 81 -17.77 -7.90 8.59
N VAL A 82 -17.09 -8.06 9.72
CA VAL A 82 -15.79 -8.74 9.76
C VAL A 82 -16.02 -10.23 9.49
N GLU A 83 -15.41 -10.75 8.43
CA GLU A 83 -15.38 -12.18 8.08
C GLU A 83 -14.28 -12.89 8.87
N GLU A 84 -13.07 -12.31 8.84
CA GLU A 84 -11.88 -12.84 9.47
C GLU A 84 -11.06 -11.72 10.12
N GLU A 85 -10.56 -11.97 11.32
CA GLU A 85 -9.62 -11.09 12.01
C GLU A 85 -8.53 -11.93 12.68
N ASN A 86 -7.30 -11.75 12.23
CA ASN A 86 -6.12 -12.45 12.69
C ASN A 86 -5.00 -11.44 12.99
N SER A 87 -5.20 -10.69 14.08
CA SER A 87 -4.29 -9.64 14.53
C SER A 87 -3.59 -10.04 15.83
N GLY A 88 -2.27 -9.84 15.90
CA GLY A 88 -1.50 -10.20 17.09
C GLY A 88 0.01 -10.15 16.90
N PHE A 89 0.74 -10.42 17.98
CA PHE A 89 2.19 -10.58 17.94
C PHE A 89 2.53 -11.99 17.43
N ILE A 90 3.39 -12.04 16.42
CA ILE A 90 4.11 -13.23 15.99
C ILE A 90 5.34 -13.41 16.89
N ASP A 91 6.02 -12.30 17.20
CA ASP A 91 7.17 -12.21 18.08
C ASP A 91 7.08 -10.92 18.91
N ASP A 92 7.42 -10.99 20.19
CA ASP A 92 7.28 -9.90 21.17
C ASP A 92 8.50 -9.84 22.10
N ASP A 93 9.69 -9.85 21.51
CA ASP A 93 10.94 -9.61 22.21
C ASP A 93 11.15 -8.10 22.47
N PRO A 94 11.77 -7.69 23.59
CA PRO A 94 11.95 -6.26 23.93
C PRO A 94 12.69 -5.43 22.87
N ASN A 95 13.61 -6.08 22.15
CA ASN A 95 14.44 -5.50 21.12
C ASN A 95 13.93 -5.79 19.70
N TYR A 96 12.97 -6.71 19.57
CA TYR A 96 12.48 -7.20 18.30
C TYR A 96 11.00 -7.58 18.39
N THR A 97 10.13 -6.93 17.62
CA THR A 97 8.71 -7.32 17.60
C THR A 97 8.23 -7.51 16.18
N LEU A 98 7.48 -8.58 15.95
CA LEU A 98 6.72 -8.81 14.73
C LEU A 98 5.24 -8.84 15.07
N ARG A 99 4.48 -7.91 14.50
CA ARG A 99 3.03 -7.83 14.69
C ARG A 99 2.34 -7.95 13.34
N ARG A 100 1.40 -8.90 13.23
CA ARG A 100 0.51 -9.01 12.08
C ARG A 100 -0.82 -8.33 12.38
N GLU A 101 -1.36 -7.68 11.37
CA GLU A 101 -2.72 -7.22 11.31
C GLU A 101 -3.34 -7.77 10.04
N SER A 102 -4.35 -8.61 10.20
CA SER A 102 -5.08 -9.18 9.09
C SER A 102 -6.57 -9.09 9.38
N VAL A 103 -7.30 -8.35 8.55
CA VAL A 103 -8.74 -8.15 8.67
C VAL A 103 -9.35 -8.29 7.29
N LYS A 104 -10.41 -9.09 7.19
CA LYS A 104 -11.20 -9.27 5.97
C LYS A 104 -12.66 -9.02 6.27
N HIS A 105 -13.34 -8.31 5.38
CA HIS A 105 -14.74 -7.97 5.50
C HIS A 105 -15.57 -8.69 4.44
N THR A 106 -16.79 -9.08 4.79
CA THR A 106 -17.80 -9.50 3.80
C THR A 106 -18.37 -8.28 3.09
N TYR A 107 -18.54 -8.35 1.78
CA TYR A 107 -19.13 -7.30 0.94
C TYR A 107 -20.05 -7.88 -0.14
N ASP A 108 -20.88 -7.03 -0.75
CA ASP A 108 -21.72 -7.42 -1.88
C ASP A 108 -20.92 -7.30 -3.18
N GLU A 109 -20.42 -8.44 -3.67
CA GLU A 109 -19.62 -8.49 -4.91
C GLU A 109 -20.42 -8.06 -6.15
N ALA A 110 -21.73 -8.25 -6.17
CA ALA A 110 -22.57 -7.85 -7.32
C ALA A 110 -22.67 -6.32 -7.46
N ALA A 111 -22.39 -5.57 -6.38
CA ALA A 111 -22.35 -4.12 -6.38
C ALA A 111 -20.95 -3.56 -6.69
N VAL A 112 -19.91 -4.40 -6.78
CA VAL A 112 -18.55 -3.97 -7.08
C VAL A 112 -18.41 -3.63 -8.56
N GLN A 113 -17.86 -2.44 -8.82
CA GLN A 113 -17.55 -1.92 -10.15
C GLN A 113 -16.03 -1.83 -10.35
N GLY A 114 -15.32 -1.42 -9.30
CA GLY A 114 -13.88 -1.31 -9.26
C GLY A 114 -13.28 -2.09 -8.10
N ARG A 115 -12.16 -2.77 -8.32
CA ARG A 115 -11.36 -3.38 -7.26
C ARG A 115 -9.89 -3.07 -7.47
N LEU A 116 -9.21 -2.72 -6.39
CA LEU A 116 -7.81 -2.29 -6.42
C LEU A 116 -7.05 -2.88 -5.25
N THR A 117 -5.85 -3.41 -5.53
CA THR A 117 -4.91 -3.87 -4.51
C THR A 117 -3.74 -2.89 -4.41
N VAL A 118 -3.43 -2.44 -3.20
CA VAL A 118 -2.20 -1.69 -2.89
C VAL A 118 -1.25 -2.60 -2.13
N PHE A 119 -0.01 -2.70 -2.60
CA PHE A 119 1.08 -3.38 -1.91
C PHE A 119 2.17 -2.39 -1.51
N TYR A 120 2.74 -2.56 -0.32
CA TYR A 120 3.88 -1.79 0.18
C TYR A 120 4.79 -2.64 1.06
N ASP A 121 6.09 -2.58 0.83
CA ASP A 121 7.13 -3.20 1.65
C ASP A 121 8.31 -2.23 1.74
N ASP A 122 8.80 -1.96 2.95
CA ASP A 122 10.00 -1.15 3.19
C ASP A 122 11.08 -1.89 3.98
N SER A 123 10.94 -3.21 4.08
CA SER A 123 11.95 -4.10 4.64
C SER A 123 13.15 -4.24 3.69
N GLN A 124 14.26 -4.81 4.19
CA GLN A 124 15.46 -5.12 3.39
C GLN A 124 16.18 -3.93 2.73
N SER A 125 16.00 -2.73 3.28
CA SER A 125 16.66 -1.49 2.81
C SER A 125 16.30 -1.08 1.39
N CYS A 126 15.08 -1.37 0.93
CA CYS A 126 14.50 -0.85 -0.31
C CYS A 126 12.99 -0.63 -0.13
N ILE A 127 12.36 0.03 -1.09
CA ILE A 127 10.90 0.13 -1.16
C ILE A 127 10.41 -0.73 -2.31
N GLU A 128 9.42 -1.57 -2.03
CA GLU A 128 8.56 -2.19 -3.03
C GLU A 128 7.16 -1.64 -2.87
N PHE A 129 6.58 -1.14 -3.95
CA PHE A 129 5.23 -0.58 -3.95
C PHE A 129 4.51 -0.95 -5.24
N SER A 130 3.24 -1.28 -5.14
CA SER A 130 2.40 -1.41 -6.33
C SER A 130 0.94 -1.07 -6.08
N VAL A 131 0.27 -0.66 -7.16
CA VAL A 131 -1.17 -0.50 -7.25
C VAL A 131 -1.64 -1.30 -8.44
N THR A 132 -2.47 -2.30 -8.18
CA THR A 132 -2.93 -3.27 -9.17
C THR A 132 -4.45 -3.24 -9.25
N PRO A 133 -5.04 -2.82 -10.38
CA PRO A 133 -6.47 -2.96 -10.60
C PRO A 133 -6.81 -4.44 -10.86
N ASP A 134 -8.00 -4.86 -10.43
CA ASP A 134 -8.57 -6.13 -10.87
C ASP A 134 -9.13 -5.97 -12.28
N SER A 135 -8.71 -6.83 -13.21
CA SER A 135 -9.19 -6.77 -14.60
C SER A 135 -10.67 -7.08 -14.74
N GLU A 136 -11.26 -7.81 -13.79
CA GLU A 136 -12.70 -8.12 -13.79
C GLU A 136 -13.55 -6.95 -13.26
N PHE A 137 -12.96 -6.08 -12.42
CA PHE A 137 -13.60 -4.94 -11.79
C PHE A 137 -12.76 -3.68 -12.02
N ALA A 138 -12.88 -3.10 -13.22
CA ALA A 138 -12.04 -1.99 -13.69
C ALA A 138 -12.80 -0.66 -13.88
N GLU A 139 -14.00 -0.53 -13.33
CA GLU A 139 -14.76 0.73 -13.35
C GLU A 139 -14.50 1.51 -12.05
N PHE A 140 -13.74 2.59 -12.17
CA PHE A 140 -13.28 3.39 -11.04
C PHE A 140 -13.95 4.78 -10.99
N PRO A 141 -14.22 5.33 -9.80
CA PRO A 141 -14.71 6.70 -9.67
C PRO A 141 -13.68 7.73 -10.14
N GLU A 142 -14.18 8.90 -10.53
CA GLU A 142 -13.32 10.07 -10.77
C GLU A 142 -12.46 10.36 -9.52
N GLY A 143 -11.18 10.68 -9.73
CA GLY A 143 -10.24 10.99 -8.65
C GLY A 143 -9.32 9.85 -8.20
N ILE A 144 -9.54 8.58 -8.60
CA ILE A 144 -8.55 7.51 -8.29
C ILE A 144 -7.20 7.79 -8.95
N GLY A 145 -7.23 8.27 -10.21
CA GLY A 145 -6.05 8.74 -10.95
C GLY A 145 -5.26 9.75 -10.16
N GLU A 146 -5.95 10.83 -9.78
CA GLU A 146 -5.38 11.94 -9.03
C GLU A 146 -4.87 11.51 -7.66
N ALA A 147 -5.54 10.59 -6.96
CA ALA A 147 -5.09 10.09 -5.66
C ALA A 147 -3.75 9.33 -5.78
N ILE A 148 -3.61 8.49 -6.81
CA ILE A 148 -2.40 7.71 -7.07
C ILE A 148 -1.28 8.62 -7.59
N ASP A 149 -1.61 9.54 -8.49
CA ASP A 149 -0.67 10.53 -9.00
C ASP A 149 -0.19 11.49 -7.91
N LEU A 150 -1.07 11.97 -7.04
CA LEU A 150 -0.66 12.85 -5.95
C LEU A 150 0.31 12.16 -4.99
N ALA A 151 0.09 10.87 -4.73
CA ALA A 151 0.93 10.09 -3.84
C ALA A 151 2.27 9.73 -4.49
N PHE A 152 2.33 9.47 -5.81
CA PHE A 152 3.50 8.84 -6.45
C PHE A 152 4.01 9.48 -7.75
N THR A 153 3.37 10.53 -8.26
CA THR A 153 3.84 11.30 -9.42
C THR A 153 4.77 12.43 -8.98
N LEU A 154 6.06 12.10 -8.87
CA LEU A 154 7.23 12.96 -9.12
C LEU A 154 8.55 12.14 -9.01
N GLN A 155 8.65 11.04 -9.75
CA GLN A 155 9.93 10.41 -10.09
C GLN A 155 10.10 10.16 -11.61
N ALA A 156 9.41 10.93 -12.45
CA ALA A 156 9.80 11.10 -13.85
C ALA A 156 10.76 12.29 -14.01
N ALA A 157 11.92 12.22 -13.37
CA ALA A 157 13.13 12.70 -14.01
C ALA A 157 13.96 11.44 -14.28
N PRO A 158 13.87 10.84 -15.49
CA PRO A 158 14.80 9.78 -15.83
C PRO A 158 16.20 10.36 -15.77
N GLU A 159 17.08 9.77 -14.97
CA GLU A 159 18.50 9.83 -15.27
C GLU A 159 18.67 9.13 -16.63
N THR A 160 18.65 9.93 -17.70
CA THR A 160 19.08 9.49 -19.02
C THR A 160 20.56 9.14 -18.91
N THR A 161 20.83 7.87 -18.63
CA THR A 161 22.13 7.28 -18.93
C THR A 161 22.27 7.25 -20.44
N THR A 162 22.85 8.31 -21.00
CA THR A 162 23.35 8.30 -22.37
C THR A 162 24.54 7.33 -22.40
N ARG A 163 24.37 6.19 -23.07
CA ARG A 163 25.49 5.34 -23.50
C ARG A 163 26.14 5.92 -24.75
#